data_AF-A0A3D1R8S5-F1
#
_entry.id   AF-A0A3D1R8S5-F1
#
_cell.length_a   1.000
_cell.length_b   1.000
_cell.length_c   1.000
_cell.angle_alpha   90.00
_cell.angle_beta   90.00
_cell.angle_gamma   90.00
#
_symmetry.space_group_name_H-M   'P 1'
#
loop_
_entity.id
_entity.type
_entity.pdbx_description
1 polymer ?
#
loop_
_entity_poly.entity_id
_entity_poly.type
_entity_poly.pdbx_seq_one_letter_code
_entity_poly.pdbx_strand_id
1 'polypeptide(L)'
;GAINGEGAITVEVSSSAEGSFLAQVIALVRQAQQSKSRTQDLANRAAYWLTLIALSVGAATLAAWLLLSGFGFEFALERMVTVMVITCPHALGLAAPLVVAVSTALSASHGLLVRDRAAFERARNIQAMLFDKTGTLTEGRFSV
;
A
#
# COMPACT_ATOMS: atom_id res chain seq x y z
N GLY A 1 28.21 6.87 0.35
CA GLY A 1 29.15 7.79 -0.31
C GLY A 1 29.97 8.47 0.76
N ALA A 2 31.26 8.69 0.51
CA ALA A 2 32.15 9.41 1.41
C ALA A 2 32.77 10.59 0.65
N ILE A 3 33.10 11.65 1.37
CA ILE A 3 33.72 12.85 0.81
C ILE A 3 35.14 12.91 1.39
N ASN A 4 36.15 13.01 0.52
CA ASN A 4 37.51 13.27 0.97
C ASN A 4 37.61 14.72 1.44
N GLY A 5 38.19 14.93 2.63
CA GLY A 5 38.44 16.26 3.20
C GLY A 5 39.73 16.86 2.66
N GLU A 6 40.62 17.27 3.55
CA GLU A 6 41.94 17.77 3.15
C GLU A 6 42.98 16.64 3.12
N GLY A 7 43.76 16.57 2.03
CA GLY A 7 44.82 15.59 1.82
C GLY A 7 44.58 14.65 0.62
N ALA A 8 45.67 14.04 0.15
CA ALA A 8 45.61 13.04 -0.93
C ALA A 8 45.49 11.64 -0.36
N ILE A 9 44.57 10.84 -0.89
CA ILE A 9 44.40 9.42 -0.54
C ILE A 9 44.52 8.56 -1.80
N THR A 10 45.14 7.39 -1.65
CA THR A 10 45.14 6.34 -2.68
C THR A 10 44.16 5.27 -2.24
N VAL A 11 43.25 4.89 -3.13
CA VAL A 11 42.16 3.95 -2.81
C VAL A 11 42.11 2.86 -3.88
N GLU A 12 41.99 1.61 -3.45
CA GLU A 12 41.78 0.47 -4.32
C GLU A 12 40.28 0.22 -4.51
N VAL A 13 39.85 0.06 -5.77
CA VAL A 13 38.44 -0.18 -6.09
C VAL A 13 38.13 -1.67 -5.93
N SER A 14 37.46 -2.01 -4.83
CA SER A 14 37.09 -3.40 -4.51
C SER A 14 35.75 -3.86 -5.13
N SER A 15 34.93 -2.95 -5.65
CA SER A 15 33.61 -3.26 -6.20
C SER A 15 33.22 -2.30 -7.31
N SER A 16 32.44 -2.79 -8.27
CA SER A 16 31.87 -1.96 -9.34
C SER A 16 30.85 -0.96 -8.79
N ALA A 17 30.45 0.02 -9.61
CA ALA A 17 29.45 1.02 -9.24
C ALA A 17 28.13 0.40 -8.75
N GLU A 18 27.70 -0.71 -9.37
CA GLU A 18 26.50 -1.47 -9.02
C GLU A 18 26.65 -2.26 -7.72
N GLY A 19 27.87 -2.69 -7.39
CA GLY A 19 28.20 -3.36 -6.13
C GLY A 19 28.45 -2.39 -4.96
N SER A 20 28.49 -1.08 -5.22
CA SER A 20 28.80 -0.08 -4.19
C SER A 20 27.76 -0.05 -3.07
N PHE A 21 28.18 0.32 -1.86
CA PHE A 21 27.27 0.51 -0.73
C PHE A 21 26.13 1.49 -1.06
N LEU A 22 26.41 2.54 -1.84
CA LEU A 22 25.38 3.49 -2.26
C LEU A 22 24.33 2.82 -3.16
N ALA A 23 24.75 2.00 -4.12
CA ALA A 23 23.85 1.24 -4.97
C ALA A 23 22.99 0.26 -4.15
N GLN A 24 23.56 -0.38 -3.13
CA GLN A 24 22.82 -1.24 -2.21
C GLN A 24 21.79 -0.46 -1.39
N VAL A 25 22.14 0.72 -0.87
CA VAL A 25 21.19 1.60 -0.17
C VAL A 25 20.05 2.04 -1.09
N ILE A 26 20.36 2.45 -2.33
CA ILE A 26 19.35 2.83 -3.32
C ILE A 26 18.43 1.65 -3.64
N ALA A 27 18.99 0.45 -3.83
CA ALA A 27 18.20 -0.76 -4.07
C ALA A 27 17.27 -1.08 -2.89
N LEU A 28 17.76 -0.97 -1.66
CA LEU A 28 16.98 -1.20 -0.44
C LEU A 28 15.81 -0.20 -0.34
N VAL A 29 16.06 1.09 -0.61
CA VAL A 29 15.02 2.13 -0.62
C VAL A 29 13.98 1.86 -1.70
N ARG A 30 14.42 1.49 -2.90
CA ARG A 30 13.53 1.18 -4.03
C ARG A 30 12.64 -0.03 -3.71
N GLN A 31 13.22 -1.07 -3.10
CA GLN A 31 12.50 -2.27 -2.69
C GLN A 31 11.46 -1.96 -1.58
N ALA A 32 11.81 -1.10 -0.62
CA ALA A 32 10.88 -0.62 0.40
C ALA A 32 9.72 0.20 -0.19
N GLN A 33 9.98 1.05 -1.19
CA GLN A 33 8.94 1.84 -1.87
C GLN A 33 8.00 0.99 -2.74
N GLN A 34 8.48 -0.13 -3.29
CA GLN A 34 7.68 -1.02 -4.14
C GLN A 34 6.83 -2.03 -3.35
N SER A 35 7.04 -2.15 -2.04
CA SER A 35 6.26 -3.01 -1.16
C SER A 35 4.80 -2.57 -1.10
N LYS A 36 3.89 -3.42 -1.61
CA LYS A 36 2.44 -3.27 -1.48
C LYS A 36 1.94 -4.02 -0.23
N SER A 37 0.96 -3.47 0.46
CA SER A 37 0.37 -4.13 1.62
C SER A 37 -0.66 -5.20 1.23
N ARG A 38 -0.90 -6.18 2.11
CA ARG A 38 -1.91 -7.23 1.89
C ARG A 38 -3.33 -6.66 1.87
N THR A 39 -3.58 -5.59 2.63
CA THR A 39 -4.89 -4.92 2.66
C THR A 39 -5.18 -4.20 1.34
N GLN A 40 -4.16 -3.61 0.71
CA GLN A 40 -4.28 -3.05 -0.64
C GLN A 40 -4.61 -4.13 -1.68
N ASP A 41 -4.04 -5.33 -1.55
CA ASP A 41 -4.33 -6.45 -2.46
C ASP A 41 -5.79 -6.96 -2.29
N LEU A 42 -6.27 -7.09 -1.06
CA LEU A 42 -7.66 -7.42 -0.76
C LEU A 42 -8.64 -6.39 -1.35
N ALA A 43 -8.34 -5.10 -1.18
CA ALA A 43 -9.15 -4.02 -1.75
C ALA A 43 -9.17 -4.07 -3.28
N ASN A 44 -8.02 -4.32 -3.92
CA ASN A 44 -7.94 -4.48 -5.37
C ASN A 44 -8.72 -5.68 -5.88
N ARG A 45 -8.66 -6.81 -5.16
CA ARG A 45 -9.43 -8.02 -5.52
C ARG A 45 -10.94 -7.79 -5.38
N ALA A 46 -11.37 -7.08 -4.34
CA ALA A 46 -12.77 -6.69 -4.18
C ALA A 46 -13.22 -5.73 -5.29
N ALA A 47 -12.41 -4.73 -5.63
CA ALA A 47 -12.68 -3.80 -6.72
C ALA A 47 -12.81 -4.52 -8.07
N TYR A 48 -11.95 -5.52 -8.33
CA TYR A 48 -12.04 -6.35 -9.54
C TYR A 48 -13.38 -7.09 -9.64
N TRP A 49 -13.78 -7.78 -8.58
CA TRP A 49 -15.06 -8.50 -8.55
C TRP A 49 -16.26 -7.57 -8.70
N LEU A 50 -16.25 -6.43 -8.01
CA LEU A 50 -17.32 -5.44 -8.10
C LEU A 50 -17.43 -4.84 -9.52
N THR A 51 -16.31 -4.65 -10.21
CA THR A 51 -16.31 -4.19 -11.61
C THR A 51 -16.95 -5.22 -12.54
N LEU A 52 -16.66 -6.51 -12.35
CA LEU A 52 -17.30 -7.58 -13.12
C LEU A 52 -18.80 -7.66 -12.85
N ILE A 53 -19.21 -7.49 -11.58
CA ILE A 53 -20.63 -7.46 -11.20
C ILE A 53 -21.33 -6.26 -11.84
N ALA A 54 -20.74 -5.06 -11.77
CA ALA A 54 -21.30 -3.86 -12.37
C ALA A 54 -21.51 -4.02 -13.89
N LEU A 55 -20.52 -4.58 -14.60
CA LEU A 55 -20.60 -4.80 -16.03
C LEU A 55 -21.65 -5.86 -16.40
N SER A 56 -21.69 -6.97 -15.68
CA SER A 56 -22.65 -8.05 -15.94
C SER A 56 -24.08 -7.63 -15.65
N VAL A 57 -24.34 -6.96 -14.52
CA VAL A 57 -25.68 -6.46 -14.16
C VAL A 57 -26.11 -5.31 -15.09
N GLY A 58 -25.19 -4.43 -15.49
CA GLY A 58 -25.46 -3.39 -16.49
C GLY A 58 -25.86 -3.99 -17.84
N ALA A 59 -25.10 -4.96 -18.34
CA ALA A 59 -25.42 -5.65 -19.59
C ALA A 59 -26.74 -6.45 -19.50
N ALA A 60 -26.99 -7.11 -18.37
CA ALA A 60 -28.26 -7.80 -18.12
C ALA A 60 -29.45 -6.82 -18.08
N THR A 61 -29.26 -5.63 -17.51
CA THR A 61 -30.27 -4.57 -17.50
C THR A 61 -30.59 -4.12 -18.92
N LEU A 62 -29.58 -3.86 -19.74
CA LEU A 62 -29.77 -3.50 -21.15
C LEU A 62 -30.55 -4.59 -21.91
N ALA A 63 -30.14 -5.86 -21.75
CA ALA A 63 -30.80 -6.99 -22.41
C ALA A 63 -32.25 -7.18 -21.95
N ALA A 64 -32.51 -7.06 -20.64
CA ALA A 64 -33.85 -7.18 -20.08
C ALA A 64 -34.80 -6.11 -20.65
N TRP A 65 -34.38 -4.84 -20.66
CA TRP A 65 -35.23 -3.74 -21.13
C TRP A 65 -35.46 -3.77 -22.66
N LEU A 66 -34.48 -4.24 -23.43
CA LEU A 66 -34.62 -4.42 -24.87
C LEU A 66 -35.51 -5.61 -25.25
N LEU A 67 -35.41 -6.74 -24.54
CA LEU A 67 -36.09 -7.98 -24.91
C LEU A 67 -37.50 -8.12 -24.30
N LEU A 68 -37.71 -7.63 -23.07
CA LEU A 68 -38.95 -7.89 -22.33
C LEU A 68 -40.03 -6.82 -22.50
N SER A 69 -39.62 -5.59 -22.81
CA SER A 69 -40.50 -4.44 -22.58
C SER A 69 -40.71 -3.53 -23.78
N GLY A 70 -40.04 -3.78 -24.92
CA GLY A 70 -40.26 -3.05 -26.18
C GLY A 70 -39.98 -1.55 -26.12
N PHE A 71 -39.37 -1.06 -25.03
CA PHE A 71 -38.95 0.34 -24.90
C PHE A 71 -37.78 0.64 -25.86
N GLY A 72 -37.71 1.88 -26.33
CA GLY A 72 -36.65 2.31 -27.24
C GLY A 72 -35.24 2.12 -26.66
N PHE A 73 -34.26 1.94 -27.54
CA PHE A 73 -32.85 1.73 -27.18
C PHE A 73 -32.32 2.81 -26.21
N GLU A 74 -32.77 4.06 -26.37
CA GLU A 74 -32.39 5.17 -25.48
C GLU A 74 -32.75 4.91 -24.01
N PHE A 75 -33.96 4.41 -23.74
CA PHE A 75 -34.42 4.12 -22.39
C PHE A 75 -33.62 2.98 -21.75
N ALA A 76 -33.36 1.92 -22.50
CA ALA A 76 -32.58 0.78 -22.02
C ALA A 76 -31.12 1.18 -21.71
N LEU A 77 -30.54 2.04 -22.54
CA LEU A 77 -29.20 2.58 -22.35
C LEU A 77 -29.13 3.48 -21.10
N GLU A 78 -30.11 4.36 -20.89
CA GLU A 78 -30.19 5.22 -19.70
C GLU A 78 -30.22 4.38 -18.41
N ARG A 79 -31.02 3.30 -18.40
CA ARG A 79 -31.12 2.40 -17.25
C ARG A 79 -29.85 1.60 -17.01
N MET A 80 -29.21 1.08 -18.07
CA MET A 80 -27.92 0.41 -17.97
C MET A 80 -26.86 1.32 -17.32
N VAL A 81 -26.72 2.56 -17.81
CA VAL A 81 -25.74 3.53 -17.30
C VAL A 81 -26.03 3.86 -15.84
N THR A 82 -27.31 4.08 -15.48
CA THR A 82 -27.72 4.36 -14.10
C THR A 82 -27.29 3.23 -13.15
N VAL A 83 -27.56 1.98 -13.53
CA VAL A 83 -27.18 0.81 -12.72
C VAL A 83 -25.66 0.69 -12.59
N MET A 84 -24.92 0.82 -13.70
CA MET A 84 -23.46 0.78 -13.68
C MET A 84 -22.86 1.85 -12.75
N VAL A 85 -23.31 3.10 -12.86
CA VAL A 85 -22.82 4.22 -12.04
C VAL A 85 -23.07 3.99 -10.55
N ILE A 86 -24.26 3.53 -10.17
CA ILE A 86 -24.61 3.25 -8.77
C ILE A 86 -23.78 2.09 -8.21
N THR A 87 -23.45 1.09 -9.03
CA THR A 87 -22.65 -0.07 -8.61
C THR A 87 -21.13 0.15 -8.57
N CYS A 88 -20.61 1.21 -9.18
CA CYS A 88 -19.16 1.44 -9.22
C CYS A 88 -18.56 1.82 -7.85
N PRO A 89 -17.59 1.05 -7.32
CA PRO A 89 -17.10 1.20 -5.95
C PRO A 89 -15.93 2.21 -5.81
N HIS A 90 -16.09 3.44 -6.30
CA HIS A 90 -15.02 4.45 -6.33
C HIS A 90 -14.33 4.70 -4.97
N ALA A 91 -15.09 4.62 -3.86
CA ALA A 91 -14.58 4.85 -2.52
C ALA A 91 -13.70 3.70 -1.99
N LEU A 92 -13.88 2.47 -2.47
CA LEU A 92 -13.22 1.29 -1.93
C LEU A 92 -11.71 1.31 -2.20
N GLY A 93 -11.27 1.82 -3.35
CA GLY A 93 -9.87 1.86 -3.75
C GLY A 93 -9.00 2.83 -2.93
N LEU A 94 -9.59 3.86 -2.33
CA LEU A 94 -8.88 4.88 -1.56
C LEU A 94 -8.96 4.66 -0.04
N ALA A 95 -9.91 3.86 0.44
CA ALA A 95 -10.13 3.66 1.87
C ALA A 95 -8.88 3.10 2.59
N ALA A 96 -8.28 2.04 2.04
CA ALA A 96 -7.11 1.39 2.64
C ALA A 96 -5.86 2.31 2.74
N PRO A 97 -5.38 2.95 1.65
CA PRO A 97 -4.21 3.83 1.74
C PRO A 97 -4.45 5.06 2.63
N LEU A 98 -5.68 5.59 2.65
CA LEU A 98 -6.02 6.72 3.50
C LEU A 98 -5.92 6.36 4.99
N VAL A 99 -6.49 5.22 5.39
CA VAL A 99 -6.43 4.75 6.79
C VAL A 99 -4.98 4.52 7.22
N VAL A 100 -4.17 3.88 6.37
CA VAL A 100 -2.74 3.65 6.67
C VAL A 100 -1.98 4.97 6.80
N ALA A 101 -2.22 5.94 5.92
CA ALA A 101 -1.57 7.24 5.97
C ALA A 101 -1.91 8.01 7.26
N VAL A 102 -3.20 8.10 7.60
CA VAL A 102 -3.68 8.78 8.82
C VAL A 102 -3.16 8.08 10.07
N SER A 103 -3.23 6.74 10.12
CA SER A 103 -2.73 5.96 11.26
C SER A 103 -1.22 6.12 11.46
N THR A 104 -0.46 6.21 10.37
CA THR A 104 0.99 6.47 10.43
C THR A 104 1.28 7.86 10.97
N ALA A 105 0.55 8.88 10.50
CA ALA A 105 0.69 10.25 11.00
C ALA A 105 0.37 10.36 12.49
N LEU A 106 -0.72 9.70 12.93
CA LEU A 106 -1.11 9.65 14.33
C LEU A 106 -0.08 8.88 15.19
N SER A 107 0.51 7.81 14.67
CA SER A 107 1.57 7.08 15.37
C SER A 107 2.81 7.95 15.57
N ALA A 108 3.21 8.69 14.54
CA ALA A 108 4.35 9.59 14.60
C ALA A 108 4.16 10.71 15.63
N SER A 109 2.95 11.25 15.76
CA SER A 109 2.64 12.27 16.78
C SER A 109 2.74 11.75 18.23
N HIS A 110 2.77 10.43 18.42
CA HIS A 110 2.91 9.77 19.72
C HIS A 110 4.28 9.06 19.88
N GLY A 111 5.28 9.42 19.06
CA GLY A 111 6.64 8.89 19.17
C GLY A 111 6.84 7.50 18.57
N LEU A 112 5.88 6.97 17.81
CA LEU A 112 5.99 5.70 17.10
C LEU A 112 6.36 5.92 15.63
N LEU A 113 7.62 5.63 15.28
CA LEU A 113 8.13 5.75 13.91
C LEU A 113 7.90 4.48 13.10
N VAL A 114 6.91 4.52 12.20
CA VAL A 114 6.55 3.40 11.32
C VAL A 114 7.35 3.48 10.01
N ARG A 115 8.30 2.56 9.81
CA ARG A 115 9.13 2.50 8.59
C ARG A 115 8.55 1.61 7.48
N ASP A 116 7.75 0.60 7.85
CA ASP A 116 7.17 -0.37 6.93
C ASP A 116 5.65 -0.46 7.18
N ARG A 117 4.87 -0.11 6.14
CA ARG A 117 3.40 -0.12 6.16
C ARG A 117 2.83 -1.54 6.29
N ALA A 118 3.45 -2.52 5.65
CA ALA A 118 3.01 -3.91 5.74
C ALA A 118 3.31 -4.51 7.11
N ALA A 119 4.44 -4.13 7.73
CA ALA A 119 4.73 -4.49 9.11
C ALA A 119 3.72 -3.87 10.08
N PHE A 120 3.34 -2.61 9.88
CA PHE A 120 2.33 -1.92 10.69
C PHE A 120 0.94 -2.58 10.59
N GLU A 121 0.52 -2.98 9.39
CA GLU A 121 -0.73 -3.75 9.22
C GLU A 121 -0.66 -5.10 9.92
N ARG A 122 0.48 -5.81 9.86
CA ARG A 122 0.66 -7.09 10.54
C ARG A 122 0.75 -6.94 12.06
N ALA A 123 1.20 -5.79 12.55
CA ALA A 123 1.35 -5.53 13.98
C ALA A 123 0.04 -5.72 14.76
N ARG A 124 -1.12 -5.48 14.11
CA ARG A 124 -2.44 -5.72 14.71
C ARG A 124 -2.69 -7.18 15.13
N ASN A 125 -1.96 -8.12 14.55
CA ASN A 125 -2.13 -9.56 14.77
C ASN A 125 -0.99 -10.15 15.63
N ILE A 126 -0.11 -9.31 16.19
CA ILE A 126 0.94 -9.78 17.09
C ILE A 126 0.29 -10.30 18.38
N GLN A 127 0.59 -11.55 18.73
CA GLN A 127 0.05 -12.20 19.94
C GLN A 127 1.06 -12.29 21.08
N ALA A 128 2.36 -12.18 20.76
CA ALA A 128 3.44 -12.24 21.72
C ALA A 128 4.50 -11.19 21.37
N MET A 129 5.01 -10.51 22.38
CA MET A 129 6.12 -9.57 22.26
C MET A 129 7.29 -10.10 23.08
N LEU A 130 8.43 -10.27 22.43
CA LEU A 130 9.69 -10.59 23.09
C LEU A 130 10.50 -9.31 23.16
N PHE A 131 10.84 -8.89 24.36
CA PHE A 131 11.66 -7.72 24.59
C PHE A 131 13.10 -8.15 24.79
N ASP A 132 14.04 -7.45 24.14
CA ASP A 132 15.43 -7.54 24.54
C ASP A 132 15.61 -6.88 25.91
N LYS A 133 16.49 -7.41 26.76
CA LYS A 133 16.67 -6.86 28.11
C LYS A 133 17.43 -5.55 28.04
N THR A 134 18.61 -5.58 27.43
CA THR A 134 19.59 -4.48 27.52
C THR A 134 19.22 -3.38 26.54
N GLY A 135 18.96 -2.17 27.05
CA GLY A 135 18.66 -1.00 26.21
C GLY A 135 17.22 -0.92 25.68
N THR A 136 16.38 -1.94 25.90
CA THR A 136 14.91 -1.85 25.68
C THR A 136 14.17 -1.80 27.02
N LEU A 137 14.36 -2.78 27.90
CA LEU A 137 13.76 -2.78 29.24
C LEU A 137 14.62 -2.04 30.27
N THR A 138 15.94 -2.02 30.07
CA THR A 138 16.87 -1.32 30.94
C THR A 138 17.33 -0.01 30.31
N GLU A 139 17.67 0.97 31.14
CA GLU A 139 18.20 2.26 30.70
C GLU A 139 19.61 2.18 30.09
N GLY A 140 20.21 0.98 30.04
CA GLY A 140 21.58 0.77 29.56
C GLY A 140 22.66 1.41 30.43
N ARG A 141 22.30 1.94 31.61
CA ARG A 141 23.21 2.56 32.56
C ARG A 141 23.51 1.61 33.72
N PHE A 142 24.77 1.47 34.05
CA PHE A 142 25.22 0.77 35.24
C PHE A 142 25.30 1.78 36.39
N SER A 143 24.44 1.64 37.41
CA SER A 143 24.57 2.39 38.67
C SER A 143 24.96 1.42 39.79
N VAL A 144 25.92 1.82 40.61
CA VAL A 144 26.43 1.08 41.77
C VAL A 144 25.62 1.43 43.01
#